data_AF-A0A6L3IJ38-F1
#
_entry.id   AF-A0A6L3IJ38-F1
#
_cell.length_a   1.000
_cell.length_b   1.000
_cell.length_c   1.000
_cell.angle_alpha   90.00
_cell.angle_beta   90.00
_cell.angle_gamma   90.00
#
_symmetry.space_group_name_H-M   'P 1'
#
loop_
_entity.id
_entity.type
_entity.pdbx_description
1 polymer ?
#
loop_
_entity_poly.entity_id
_entity_poly.type
_entity_poly.pdbx_seq_one_letter_code
_entity_poly.pdbx_strand_id
1 'polypeptide(L)'
;LEISGFVGCAEKRPLEITVIHQKDIIPWQFPPKCEYMYGEWLRKEMEAGMIPQACFDPDIAILLWQARKSSMTLKGADCKQLILPIPFREIQKAIQFSLPGLISNVKGDERNVLLTLSRMWFTLETEDVTTKDVAAEWVIPQLPETFSSLLKTAKEAYLGNLS
;
A
#
# COMPACT_ATOMS: atom_id res chain seq x y z
N LEU A 1 12.57 13.28 13.02
CA LEU A 1 12.52 12.94 11.58
C LEU A 1 13.91 12.58 10.99
N GLU A 2 14.97 12.47 11.80
CA GLU A 2 16.35 12.24 11.32
C GLU A 2 16.64 10.80 10.89
N ILE A 3 15.81 9.84 11.32
CA ILE A 3 15.98 8.41 11.05
C ILE A 3 15.38 8.02 9.69
N SER A 4 14.24 8.60 9.32
CA SER A 4 13.55 8.31 8.07
C SER A 4 14.13 9.16 6.93
N GLY A 5 14.41 8.53 5.78
CA GLY A 5 14.92 9.22 4.59
C GLY A 5 13.79 9.83 3.76
N PHE A 6 14.04 10.95 3.10
CA PHE A 6 13.10 11.50 2.11
C PHE A 6 12.84 10.52 0.97
N VAL A 7 11.71 10.67 0.28
CA VAL A 7 11.41 9.91 -0.95
C VAL A 7 12.56 10.09 -1.95
N GLY A 8 13.17 8.98 -2.38
CA GLY A 8 14.31 8.97 -3.29
C GLY A 8 15.69 9.08 -2.63
N CYS A 9 15.78 9.15 -1.30
CA CYS A 9 17.07 9.14 -0.60
C CYS A 9 17.75 7.76 -0.71
N ALA A 10 18.97 7.73 -1.24
CA ALA A 10 19.74 6.49 -1.40
C ALA A 10 20.30 5.94 -0.08
N GLU A 11 20.65 6.82 0.86
CA GLU A 11 21.35 6.45 2.10
C GLU A 11 20.40 5.99 3.22
N LYS A 12 19.14 6.45 3.19
CA LYS A 12 18.14 6.16 4.22
C LYS A 12 16.82 5.79 3.59
N ARG A 13 16.22 4.68 4.03
CA ARG A 13 14.90 4.27 3.56
C ARG A 13 13.81 5.14 4.18
N PRO A 14 12.74 5.45 3.43
CA PRO A 14 11.56 6.10 3.97
C PRO A 14 10.84 5.13 4.92
N LEU A 15 10.31 5.67 6.02
CA LEU A 15 9.51 4.94 6.98
C LEU A 15 8.03 5.27 6.79
N GLU A 16 7.21 4.23 6.82
CA GLU A 16 5.77 4.33 6.94
C GLU A 16 5.35 3.68 8.26
N ILE A 17 4.53 4.36 9.05
CA ILE A 17 4.00 3.86 10.32
C ILE A 17 2.49 4.00 10.30
N THR A 18 1.80 2.91 10.57
CA THR A 18 0.34 2.88 10.69
C THR A 18 -0.02 2.34 12.06
N VAL A 19 -0.84 3.08 12.80
CA VAL A 19 -1.28 2.75 14.16
C VAL A 19 -2.77 2.46 14.13
N ILE A 20 -3.14 1.31 14.67
CA ILE A 20 -4.50 0.80 14.67
C ILE A 20 -4.83 0.35 16.09
N HIS A 21 -6.02 0.71 16.58
CA HIS A 21 -6.51 0.21 17.85
C HIS A 21 -7.25 -1.11 17.64
N GLN A 22 -6.92 -2.16 18.39
CA GLN A 22 -7.51 -3.50 18.19
C GLN A 22 -9.05 -3.52 18.30
N LYS A 23 -9.61 -2.80 19.27
CA LYS A 23 -11.07 -2.64 19.43
C LYS A 23 -11.78 -2.07 18.18
N ASP A 24 -11.06 -1.35 17.32
CA ASP A 24 -11.63 -0.72 16.13
C ASP A 24 -11.63 -1.68 14.92
N ILE A 25 -11.03 -2.87 15.07
CA ILE A 25 -11.02 -3.94 14.05
C ILE A 25 -11.65 -5.25 14.57
N ILE A 26 -12.09 -5.29 15.84
CA ILE A 26 -12.78 -6.44 16.45
C ILE A 26 -14.01 -5.93 17.23
N PRO A 27 -15.24 -6.22 16.77
CA PRO A 27 -15.59 -6.93 15.53
C PRO A 27 -15.23 -6.11 14.28
N TRP A 28 -15.03 -6.79 13.15
CA TRP A 28 -14.63 -6.15 11.89
C TRP A 28 -15.71 -5.18 11.37
N GLN A 29 -15.31 -3.96 11.01
CA GLN A 29 -16.14 -2.95 10.37
C GLN A 29 -15.37 -2.30 9.21
N PHE A 30 -16.06 -2.05 8.10
CA PHE A 30 -15.49 -1.46 6.90
C PHE A 30 -16.06 -0.06 6.63
N PRO A 31 -15.23 0.91 6.22
CA PRO A 31 -13.76 0.88 6.26
C PRO A 31 -13.23 0.82 7.70
N PRO A 32 -12.10 0.14 7.95
CA PRO A 32 -11.48 0.14 9.27
C PRO A 32 -10.94 1.53 9.64
N LYS A 33 -10.83 1.79 10.94
CA LYS A 33 -10.31 3.06 11.46
C LYS A 33 -8.79 2.99 11.61
N CYS A 34 -8.09 3.94 11.00
CA CYS A 34 -6.70 4.25 11.27
C CYS A 34 -6.64 5.28 12.42
N GLU A 35 -5.89 4.99 13.48
CA GLU A 35 -5.75 5.93 14.60
C GLU A 35 -4.68 6.98 14.28
N TYR A 36 -3.61 6.58 13.59
CA TYR A 36 -2.54 7.48 13.17
C TYR A 36 -1.75 6.87 12.01
N MET A 37 -1.34 7.71 11.05
CA MET A 37 -0.46 7.31 9.97
C MET A 37 0.68 8.33 9.80
N TYR A 38 1.87 7.82 9.59
CA TYR A 38 3.03 8.56 9.12
C TYR A 38 3.53 7.95 7.83
N GLY A 39 3.79 8.80 6.84
CA GLY A 39 4.57 8.47 5.67
C GLY A 39 5.36 9.69 5.23
N GLU A 40 6.43 9.49 4.47
CA GLU A 40 7.30 10.60 4.04
C GLU A 40 6.58 11.66 3.20
N TRP A 41 5.49 11.28 2.52
CA TRP A 41 4.63 12.23 1.80
C TRP A 41 3.94 13.24 2.73
N LEU A 42 3.80 12.94 4.03
CA LEU A 42 3.21 13.82 5.05
C LEU A 42 4.25 14.66 5.80
N ARG A 43 5.56 14.50 5.52
CA ARG A 43 6.63 15.14 6.31
C ARG A 43 6.47 16.66 6.38
N LYS A 44 6.24 17.32 5.25
CA LYS A 44 6.10 18.79 5.19
C LYS A 44 4.94 19.30 6.05
N GLU A 45 3.83 18.57 6.02
CA GLU A 45 2.62 18.89 6.77
C GLU A 45 2.88 18.76 8.27
N MET A 46 3.55 17.69 8.68
CA MET A 46 3.93 17.47 10.07
C MET A 46 4.96 18.46 10.59
N GLU A 47 5.96 18.83 9.79
CA GLU A 47 6.93 19.87 10.13
C GLU A 47 6.26 21.25 10.28
N ALA A 48 5.15 21.47 9.57
CA ALA A 48 4.30 22.66 9.74
C ALA A 48 3.35 22.56 10.96
N GLY A 49 3.43 21.49 11.75
CA GLY A 49 2.59 21.27 12.94
C GLY A 49 1.23 20.63 12.65
N MET A 50 0.97 20.17 11.41
CA MET A 50 -0.26 19.45 11.07
C MET A 50 -0.10 17.97 11.44
N ILE A 51 -0.74 17.55 12.52
CA ILE A 51 -0.67 16.18 13.02
C ILE A 51 -1.80 15.36 12.38
N PRO A 52 -1.48 14.26 11.67
CA PRO A 52 -2.48 13.34 11.14
C PRO A 52 -3.47 12.92 12.22
N GLN A 53 -4.76 13.12 11.95
CA GLN A 53 -5.85 12.71 12.83
C GLN A 53 -6.37 11.33 12.41
N ALA A 54 -7.03 10.66 13.35
CA ALA A 54 -7.67 9.39 13.07
C ALA A 54 -8.70 9.52 11.93
N CYS A 55 -8.69 8.57 11.01
CA CYS A 55 -9.56 8.56 9.84
C CYS A 55 -10.00 7.14 9.48
N PHE A 56 -11.07 7.05 8.71
CA PHE A 56 -11.53 5.81 8.12
C PHE A 56 -10.86 5.62 6.75
N ASP A 57 -10.14 4.52 6.58
CA ASP A 57 -9.33 4.30 5.39
C ASP A 57 -9.49 2.85 4.88
N PRO A 58 -10.03 2.65 3.67
CA PRO A 58 -10.15 1.33 3.06
C PRO A 58 -8.81 0.58 2.92
N ASP A 59 -7.69 1.29 2.69
CA ASP A 59 -6.38 0.67 2.43
C ASP A 59 -5.85 -0.11 3.64
N ILE A 60 -6.24 0.30 4.85
CA ILE A 60 -5.93 -0.38 6.09
C ILE A 60 -6.42 -1.84 6.08
N ALA A 61 -7.52 -2.15 5.39
CA ALA A 61 -7.97 -3.53 5.26
C ALA A 61 -6.96 -4.40 4.49
N ILE A 62 -6.35 -3.83 3.44
CA ILE A 62 -5.32 -4.47 2.64
C ILE A 62 -4.04 -4.61 3.49
N LEU A 63 -3.61 -3.57 4.20
CA LEU A 63 -2.44 -3.60 5.07
C LEU A 63 -2.56 -4.67 6.17
N LEU A 64 -3.70 -4.74 6.86
CA LEU A 64 -3.96 -5.73 7.90
C LEU A 64 -3.95 -7.16 7.36
N TRP A 65 -4.53 -7.37 6.17
CA TRP A 65 -4.55 -8.66 5.52
C TRP A 65 -3.15 -9.12 5.09
N GLN A 66 -2.35 -8.21 4.52
CA GLN A 66 -0.94 -8.47 4.17
C GLN A 66 -0.11 -8.77 5.43
N ALA A 67 -0.23 -7.94 6.47
CA ALA A 67 0.51 -8.12 7.72
C ALA A 67 0.20 -9.47 8.38
N ARG A 68 -1.07 -9.91 8.38
CA ARG A 68 -1.45 -11.23 8.89
C ARG A 68 -0.84 -12.37 8.09
N LYS A 69 -0.66 -12.19 6.77
CA LYS A 69 -0.07 -13.21 5.88
C LYS A 69 1.44 -13.29 6.02
N SER A 70 2.14 -12.15 6.04
CA SER A 70 3.60 -12.07 6.11
C SER A 70 4.04 -10.85 6.91
N SER A 71 4.45 -11.07 8.16
CA SER A 71 5.02 -10.03 9.03
C SER A 71 6.09 -10.60 9.97
N MET A 72 6.86 -9.70 10.57
CA MET A 72 7.82 -10.00 11.63
C MET A 72 7.45 -9.17 12.86
N THR A 73 7.22 -9.84 14.00
CA THR A 73 6.94 -9.14 15.26
C THR A 73 8.23 -8.55 15.81
N LEU A 74 8.29 -7.21 15.87
CA LEU A 74 9.39 -6.49 16.51
C LEU A 74 9.20 -6.38 18.03
N LYS A 75 7.94 -6.32 18.50
CA LYS A 75 7.58 -6.24 19.92
C LYS A 75 6.14 -6.70 20.14
N GLY A 76 5.89 -7.39 21.25
CA GLY A 76 4.54 -7.80 21.67
C GLY A 76 4.11 -9.14 21.09
N ALA A 77 2.80 -9.32 20.94
CA ALA A 77 2.21 -10.56 20.42
C ALA A 77 2.39 -10.70 18.90
N ASP A 78 2.28 -11.93 18.41
CA ASP A 78 2.28 -12.22 16.98
C ASP A 78 1.08 -11.55 16.28
N CYS A 79 1.29 -11.08 15.06
CA CYS A 79 0.28 -10.41 14.24
C CYS A 79 -1.02 -11.25 14.11
N LYS A 80 -0.90 -12.58 14.00
CA LYS A 80 -2.05 -13.48 13.85
C LYS A 80 -2.89 -13.63 15.12
N GLN A 81 -2.35 -13.24 16.29
CA GLN A 81 -3.11 -13.21 17.54
C GLN A 81 -3.89 -11.91 17.70
N LEU A 82 -3.41 -10.82 17.09
CA LEU A 82 -4.00 -9.49 17.24
C LEU A 82 -5.05 -9.17 16.18
N ILE A 83 -4.86 -9.63 14.95
CA ILE A 83 -5.71 -9.33 13.80
C ILE A 83 -6.44 -10.59 13.39
N LEU A 84 -7.77 -10.62 13.46
CA LEU A 84 -8.56 -11.79 13.03
C LEU A 84 -8.49 -11.98 11.50
N PRO A 85 -8.72 -13.20 10.97
CA PRO A 85 -8.83 -13.40 9.53
C PRO A 85 -9.84 -12.45 8.88
N ILE A 86 -9.40 -11.69 7.88
CA ILE A 86 -10.24 -10.78 7.11
C ILE A 86 -10.73 -11.54 5.87
N PRO A 87 -12.05 -11.66 5.65
CA PRO A 87 -12.58 -12.31 4.45
C PRO A 87 -12.14 -11.59 3.17
N PHE A 88 -11.82 -12.34 2.11
CA PHE A 88 -11.34 -11.76 0.85
C PHE A 88 -12.32 -10.74 0.23
N ARG A 89 -13.64 -10.91 0.43
CA ARG A 89 -14.66 -9.92 0.02
C ARG A 89 -14.42 -8.51 0.59
N GLU A 90 -13.80 -8.39 1.76
CA GLU A 90 -13.47 -7.10 2.35
C GLU A 90 -12.23 -6.48 1.67
N ILE A 91 -11.33 -7.31 1.15
CA ILE A 91 -10.18 -6.89 0.33
C ILE A 91 -10.64 -6.43 -1.06
N GLN A 92 -11.60 -7.14 -1.66
CA GLN A 92 -12.24 -6.70 -2.91
C GLN A 92 -12.90 -5.32 -2.75
N LYS A 93 -13.65 -5.11 -1.66
CA LYS A 93 -14.22 -3.80 -1.33
C LYS A 93 -13.13 -2.75 -1.12
N ALA A 94 -12.08 -3.05 -0.37
CA ALA A 94 -10.98 -2.12 -0.15
C ALA A 94 -10.33 -1.65 -1.47
N ILE A 95 -10.02 -2.60 -2.36
CA ILE A 95 -9.48 -2.29 -3.70
C ILE A 95 -10.46 -1.41 -4.49
N GLN A 96 -11.75 -1.74 -4.49
CA GLN A 96 -12.78 -0.97 -5.17
C GLN A 96 -12.88 0.48 -4.65
N PHE A 97 -12.84 0.68 -3.34
CA PHE A 97 -12.93 1.99 -2.71
C PHE A 97 -11.66 2.83 -2.88
N SER A 98 -10.48 2.20 -2.91
CA SER A 98 -9.20 2.90 -3.10
C SER A 98 -8.93 3.27 -4.57
N LEU A 99 -9.55 2.57 -5.53
CA LEU A 99 -9.29 2.74 -6.97
C LEU A 99 -9.54 4.18 -7.49
N PRO A 100 -10.66 4.86 -7.18
CA PRO A 100 -10.88 6.22 -7.67
C PRO A 100 -9.82 7.22 -7.20
N GLY A 101 -9.42 7.14 -5.92
CA GLY A 101 -8.38 7.99 -5.35
C GLY A 101 -7.00 7.72 -5.95
N LEU A 102 -6.69 6.45 -6.23
CA LEU A 102 -5.46 6.07 -6.93
C LEU A 102 -5.39 6.67 -8.34
N ILE A 103 -6.47 6.56 -9.12
CA ILE A 103 -6.53 7.06 -10.50
C ILE A 103 -6.49 8.60 -10.54
N SER A 104 -7.08 9.29 -9.56
CA SER A 104 -6.98 10.76 -9.51
C SER A 104 -5.57 11.28 -9.25
N ASN A 105 -4.68 10.45 -8.69
CA ASN A 105 -3.32 10.81 -8.31
C ASN A 105 -2.24 10.40 -9.33
N VAL A 106 -2.63 10.08 -10.58
CA VAL A 106 -1.68 9.66 -11.62
C VAL A 106 -0.59 10.70 -11.87
N LYS A 107 -0.94 11.99 -11.94
CA LYS A 107 0.00 13.06 -12.30
C LYS A 107 1.05 13.25 -11.22
N GLY A 108 2.32 12.99 -11.54
CA GLY A 108 3.45 13.08 -10.62
C GLY A 108 3.72 11.81 -9.80
N ASP A 109 2.92 10.75 -9.97
CA ASP A 109 3.14 9.44 -9.34
C ASP A 109 2.86 8.27 -10.32
N GLU A 110 3.02 8.51 -11.62
CA GLU A 110 2.57 7.64 -12.72
C GLU A 110 3.09 6.21 -12.56
N ARG A 111 4.38 6.07 -12.26
CA ARG A 111 5.04 4.78 -12.04
C ARG A 111 4.37 4.00 -10.92
N ASN A 112 4.15 4.61 -9.76
CA ASN A 112 3.57 3.92 -8.62
C ASN A 112 2.10 3.62 -8.85
N VAL A 113 1.35 4.50 -9.52
CA VAL A 113 -0.05 4.21 -9.86
C VAL A 113 -0.16 2.99 -10.77
N LEU A 114 0.63 2.92 -11.85
CA LEU A 114 0.62 1.78 -12.77
C LEU A 114 0.98 0.45 -12.07
N LEU A 115 1.99 0.47 -11.20
CA LEU A 115 2.41 -0.71 -10.46
C LEU A 115 1.39 -1.12 -9.38
N THR A 116 0.74 -0.16 -8.73
CA THR A 116 -0.33 -0.44 -7.76
C THR A 116 -1.57 -1.00 -8.46
N LEU A 117 -1.96 -0.48 -9.62
CA LEU A 117 -3.03 -1.06 -10.44
C LEU A 117 -2.71 -2.51 -10.83
N SER A 118 -1.45 -2.79 -11.16
CA SER A 118 -1.00 -4.15 -11.47
C SER A 118 -1.14 -5.09 -10.26
N ARG A 119 -0.77 -4.62 -9.05
CA ARG A 119 -0.97 -5.38 -7.81
C ARG A 119 -2.44 -5.58 -7.48
N MET A 120 -3.29 -4.57 -7.70
CA MET A 120 -4.74 -4.67 -7.49
C MET A 120 -5.34 -5.77 -8.39
N TRP A 121 -5.00 -5.76 -9.68
CA TRP A 121 -5.46 -6.80 -10.61
C TRP A 121 -4.97 -8.18 -10.21
N PHE A 122 -3.66 -8.34 -9.95
CA PHE A 122 -3.10 -9.61 -9.46
C PHE A 122 -3.83 -10.10 -8.20
N THR A 123 -4.10 -9.22 -7.24
CA THR A 123 -4.76 -9.57 -5.98
C THR A 123 -6.19 -10.03 -6.20
N LEU A 124 -6.94 -9.35 -7.07
CA LEU A 124 -8.32 -9.71 -7.38
C LEU A 124 -8.45 -11.07 -8.07
N GLU A 125 -7.47 -11.45 -8.90
CA GLU A 125 -7.50 -12.70 -9.67
C GLU A 125 -6.91 -13.90 -8.91
N THR A 126 -5.93 -13.67 -8.03
CA THR A 126 -5.18 -14.76 -7.37
C THR A 126 -5.51 -14.93 -5.89
N GLU A 127 -6.27 -14.00 -5.30
CA GLU A 127 -6.46 -13.87 -3.85
C GLU A 127 -5.13 -13.81 -3.07
N ASP A 128 -4.07 -13.29 -3.72
CA ASP A 128 -2.72 -13.16 -3.16
C ASP A 128 -2.14 -11.75 -3.37
N VAL A 129 -1.17 -11.37 -2.54
CA VAL A 129 -0.37 -10.16 -2.65
C VAL A 129 1.05 -10.51 -3.05
N THR A 130 1.58 -9.71 -3.95
CA THR A 130 2.97 -9.82 -4.38
C THR A 130 3.62 -8.44 -4.45
N THR A 131 4.91 -8.39 -4.77
CA THR A 131 5.66 -7.14 -4.98
C THR A 131 5.24 -6.44 -6.27
N LYS A 132 5.58 -5.15 -6.40
CA LYS A 132 5.17 -4.31 -7.55
C LYS A 132 5.70 -4.85 -8.88
N ASP A 133 6.95 -5.27 -8.90
CA ASP A 133 7.65 -5.83 -10.05
C ASP A 133 7.06 -7.18 -10.49
N VAL A 134 6.83 -8.10 -9.55
CA VAL A 134 6.23 -9.41 -9.86
C VAL A 134 4.79 -9.26 -10.38
N ALA A 135 4.00 -8.36 -9.79
CA ALA A 135 2.66 -8.08 -10.30
C ALA A 135 2.70 -7.48 -11.71
N ALA A 136 3.63 -6.56 -11.98
CA ALA A 136 3.80 -6.00 -13.32
C ALA A 136 4.19 -7.07 -14.35
N GLU A 137 5.11 -7.97 -14.01
CA GLU A 137 5.49 -9.10 -14.88
C GLU A 137 4.33 -10.02 -15.19
N TRP A 138 3.45 -10.27 -14.21
CA TRP A 138 2.24 -11.05 -14.41
C TRP A 138 1.23 -10.34 -15.32
N VAL A 139 1.08 -9.01 -15.22
CA VAL A 139 0.13 -8.22 -16.02
C VAL A 139 0.61 -7.99 -17.47
N ILE A 140 1.91 -7.73 -17.69
CA ILE A 140 2.48 -7.39 -19.00
C ILE A 140 2.03 -8.30 -20.16
N PRO A 141 2.05 -9.64 -20.08
CA PRO A 141 1.64 -10.51 -21.19
C PRO A 141 0.14 -10.48 -21.49
N GLN A 142 -0.68 -9.92 -20.59
CA GLN A 142 -2.14 -9.84 -20.73
C GLN A 142 -2.60 -8.51 -21.35
N LEU A 143 -1.70 -7.53 -21.48
CA LEU A 143 -2.00 -6.20 -21.98
C LEU A 143 -1.74 -6.06 -23.49
N PRO A 144 -2.54 -5.23 -24.20
CA PRO A 144 -2.16 -4.73 -25.52
C PRO A 144 -0.76 -4.10 -25.51
N GLU A 145 -0.05 -4.18 -26.64
CA GLU A 145 1.34 -3.72 -26.79
C GLU A 145 1.56 -2.27 -26.35
N THR A 146 0.60 -1.39 -26.67
CA THR A 146 0.63 0.03 -26.28
C THR A 146 0.70 0.23 -24.76
N PHE A 147 0.01 -0.61 -23.96
CA PHE A 147 0.03 -0.50 -22.50
C PHE A 147 1.14 -1.33 -21.87
N SER A 148 1.53 -2.45 -22.48
CA SER A 148 2.58 -3.31 -21.95
C SER A 148 3.95 -2.63 -22.00
N SER A 149 4.24 -1.83 -23.03
CA SER A 149 5.46 -1.02 -23.11
C SER A 149 5.57 0.00 -21.96
N LEU A 150 4.49 0.70 -21.65
CA LEU A 150 4.44 1.66 -20.54
C LEU A 150 4.67 0.98 -19.18
N LEU A 151 4.02 -0.18 -18.96
CA LEU A 151 4.18 -0.92 -17.71
C LEU A 151 5.58 -1.51 -17.54
N LYS A 152 6.22 -1.96 -18.64
CA LYS A 152 7.64 -2.36 -18.64
C LYS A 152 8.54 -1.21 -18.18
N THR A 153 8.38 -0.01 -18.73
CA THR A 153 9.14 1.17 -18.31
C THR A 153 8.92 1.48 -16.83
N ALA A 154 7.67 1.44 -16.35
CA ALA A 154 7.37 1.66 -14.93
C ALA A 154 8.05 0.62 -14.01
N LYS A 155 8.06 -0.66 -14.42
CA LYS A 155 8.75 -1.74 -13.71
C LYS A 155 10.26 -1.50 -13.63
N GLU A 156 10.91 -1.20 -14.76
CA GLU A 156 12.36 -0.99 -14.80
C GLU A 156 12.77 0.26 -14.00
N ALA A 157 11.98 1.34 -14.06
CA ALA A 157 12.18 2.52 -13.23
C ALA A 157 11.96 2.26 -11.73
N TYR A 158 11.15 1.27 -11.36
CA TYR A 158 10.97 0.85 -9.96
C TYR A 158 12.17 0.05 -9.44
N LEU A 159 12.76 -0.78 -10.30
CA LEU A 159 13.98 -1.55 -10.00
C LEU A 159 15.25 -0.70 -9.98
N GLY A 160 15.18 0.57 -10.41
CA GLY A 160 16.32 1.47 -10.51
C GLY A 160 17.17 1.27 -11.76
N ASN A 161 16.64 0.54 -12.75
CA ASN A 161 17.32 0.28 -14.03
C ASN A 161 17.17 1.43 -15.03
N LEU A 162 16.24 2.36 -14.75
CA LEU A 162 16.02 3.58 -15.51
C LEU A 162 16.06 4.77 -14.55
N SER A 163 16.73 5.83 -15.00
CA SER A 163 16.85 7.14 -14.32
C SER A 163 15.76 8.10 -14.75
#